data_AF-Q0EDL0-F1
#
_entry.id   AF-Q0EDL0-F1
#
_cell.length_a   1.000
_cell.length_b   1.000
_cell.length_c   1.000
_cell.angle_alpha   90.00
_cell.angle_beta   90.00
_cell.angle_gamma   90.00
#
_symmetry.space_group_name_H-M   'P 1'
#
loop_
_entity.id
_entity.type
_entity.pdbx_description
1 polymer ?
#
loop_
_entity_poly.entity_id
_entity_poly.type
_entity_poly.pdbx_seq_one_letter_code
_entity_poly.pdbx_strand_id
1 'polypeptide(L)'
;SSSLEKSYELPDGQVITIGNERFRCPESLFQPSFIGMESCGIHETTFNSIMKCDIDIRKDLYANTVLSGGTTMYPGIADRMQKEITSLAPSTMKIKIIAPPERKYSVWIGGSILASL
;
A
#
# COMPACT_ATOMS: atom_id res chain seq x y z
N SER A 1 0.91 22.10 15.83
CA SER A 1 0.32 20.76 16.04
C SER A 1 -1.10 20.60 15.47
N SER A 2 -1.64 21.59 14.76
CA SER A 2 -2.99 21.58 14.14
C SER A 2 -3.05 20.96 12.73
N SER A 3 -1.91 20.53 12.16
CA SER A 3 -1.84 20.02 10.78
C SER A 3 -2.28 18.55 10.63
N LEU A 4 -2.40 17.81 11.73
CA LEU A 4 -2.76 16.39 11.74
C LEU A 4 -4.26 16.17 11.90
N GLU A 5 -4.98 17.11 12.48
CA GLU A 5 -6.42 17.04 12.70
C GLU A 5 -7.19 17.45 11.43
N LYS A 6 -8.27 16.73 11.14
CA LYS A 6 -9.20 17.05 10.05
C LYS A 6 -10.62 16.96 10.57
N SER A 7 -11.42 17.96 10.22
CA SER A 7 -12.86 17.94 10.48
C SER A 7 -13.60 17.20 9.36
N TYR A 8 -14.65 16.47 9.73
CA TYR A 8 -15.56 15.78 8.82
C TYR A 8 -17.00 16.04 9.27
N GLU A 9 -17.85 16.45 8.34
CA GLU A 9 -19.28 16.68 8.59
C GLU A 9 -20.05 15.39 8.33
N LEU A 10 -20.79 14.96 9.35
CA LEU A 10 -21.67 13.80 9.32
C LEU A 10 -23.00 14.15 8.60
N PRO A 11 -23.77 13.15 8.11
CA PRO A 11 -25.02 13.40 7.40
C PRO A 11 -26.10 14.15 8.21
N ASP A 12 -26.00 14.17 9.53
CA ASP A 12 -26.88 14.92 10.44
C ASP A 12 -26.42 16.38 10.68
N GLY A 13 -25.32 16.80 10.04
CA GLY A 13 -24.70 18.11 10.17
C GLY A 13 -23.70 18.22 11.33
N GLN A 14 -23.51 17.17 12.13
CA GLN A 14 -22.52 17.18 13.19
C GLN A 14 -21.10 17.15 12.61
N VAL A 15 -20.23 18.07 13.05
CA VAL A 15 -18.81 18.07 12.65
C VAL A 15 -17.98 17.34 13.70
N ILE A 16 -17.29 16.27 13.29
CA ILE A 16 -16.33 15.53 14.11
C ILE A 16 -14.89 15.89 13.72
N THR A 17 -13.98 15.86 14.69
CA THR A 17 -12.54 16.06 14.45
C THR A 17 -11.83 14.72 14.57
N ILE A 18 -11.07 14.36 13.54
CA ILE A 18 -10.28 13.13 13.49
C ILE A 18 -8.80 13.52 13.51
N GLY A 19 -8.05 13.01 14.48
CA GLY A 19 -6.64 13.28 14.70
C GLY A 19 -5.74 12.15 14.22
N ASN A 20 -5.09 11.47 15.17
CA ASN A 20 -4.11 10.43 14.87
C ASN A 20 -4.72 9.15 14.27
N GLU A 21 -6.03 8.96 14.41
CA GLU A 21 -6.78 7.84 13.86
C GLU A 21 -6.62 7.76 12.34
N ARG A 22 -6.39 8.91 11.69
CA ARG A 22 -6.16 9.02 10.24
C ARG A 22 -4.99 8.19 9.73
N PHE A 23 -3.97 7.97 10.55
CA PHE A 23 -2.81 7.14 10.20
C PHE A 23 -2.71 5.87 11.04
N ARG A 24 -3.27 5.83 12.25
CA ARG A 24 -3.35 4.58 13.04
C ARG A 24 -4.24 3.54 12.39
N CYS A 25 -5.33 3.95 11.74
CA CYS A 25 -6.24 3.04 11.03
C CYS A 25 -5.52 2.27 9.90
N PRO A 26 -4.89 2.95 8.91
CA PRO A 26 -4.16 2.24 7.85
C PRO A 26 -2.86 1.58 8.32
N GLU A 27 -2.33 1.89 9.50
CA GLU A 27 -1.16 1.20 10.05
C GLU A 27 -1.43 -0.30 10.26
N SER A 28 -2.69 -0.71 10.45
CA SER A 28 -3.08 -2.12 10.50
C SER A 28 -2.67 -2.94 9.27
N LEU A 29 -2.45 -2.30 8.10
CA LEU A 29 -1.91 -2.95 6.91
C LEU A 29 -0.45 -3.37 7.09
N PHE A 30 0.32 -2.64 7.88
CA PHE A 30 1.72 -2.92 8.18
C PHE A 30 1.88 -3.64 9.53
N GLN A 31 0.97 -3.43 10.46
CA GLN A 31 0.95 -4.05 11.79
C GLN A 31 -0.43 -4.66 12.09
N PRO A 32 -0.76 -5.83 11.51
CA PRO A 32 -2.07 -6.47 11.70
C PRO A 32 -2.39 -6.84 13.16
N SER A 33 -1.38 -6.92 14.03
CA SER A 33 -1.57 -7.14 15.47
C SER A 33 -2.43 -6.06 16.14
N PHE A 34 -2.53 -4.85 15.57
CA PHE A 34 -3.41 -3.79 16.06
C PHE A 34 -4.89 -4.15 16.03
N ILE A 35 -5.27 -5.10 15.20
CA ILE A 35 -6.63 -5.64 15.12
C ILE A 35 -6.72 -7.09 15.60
N GLY A 36 -5.71 -7.56 16.34
CA GLY A 36 -5.66 -8.91 16.89
C GLY A 36 -5.36 -10.00 15.86
N MET A 37 -4.83 -9.65 14.68
CA MET A 37 -4.47 -10.62 13.66
C MET A 37 -3.00 -11.02 13.76
N GLU A 38 -2.74 -12.34 13.79
CA GLU A 38 -1.40 -12.94 13.75
C GLU A 38 -0.93 -13.15 12.30
N SER A 39 -1.04 -12.12 11.46
CA SER A 39 -0.60 -12.14 10.07
C SER A 39 0.53 -11.14 9.82
N CYS A 40 1.38 -11.43 8.84
CA CYS A 40 2.39 -10.48 8.36
C CYS A 40 1.74 -9.24 7.75
N GLY A 41 2.43 -8.09 7.88
CA GLY A 41 2.03 -6.87 7.18
C GLY A 41 2.19 -6.99 5.66
N ILE A 42 1.63 -6.04 4.90
CA ILE A 42 1.68 -6.07 3.43
C ILE A 42 3.12 -6.01 2.87
N HIS A 43 4.01 -5.28 3.53
CA HIS A 43 5.43 -5.17 3.19
C HIS A 43 6.17 -6.51 3.34
N GLU A 44 6.06 -7.16 4.50
CA GLU A 44 6.59 -8.51 4.74
C GLU A 44 5.97 -9.54 3.80
N THR A 45 4.66 -9.48 3.59
CA THR A 45 3.95 -10.40 2.69
C THR A 45 4.47 -10.28 1.26
N THR A 46 4.71 -9.04 0.79
CA THR A 46 5.28 -8.76 -0.53
C THR A 46 6.70 -9.30 -0.63
N PHE A 47 7.55 -9.01 0.36
CA PHE A 47 8.91 -9.53 0.43
C PHE A 47 8.94 -11.07 0.41
N ASN A 48 8.13 -11.71 1.26
CA ASN A 48 8.01 -13.17 1.34
C ASN A 48 7.52 -13.78 0.03
N SER A 49 6.60 -13.11 -0.67
CA SER A 49 6.15 -13.54 -2.00
C SER A 49 7.28 -13.53 -3.02
N ILE A 50 8.09 -12.47 -3.06
CA ILE A 50 9.25 -12.37 -3.96
C ILE A 50 10.32 -13.40 -3.58
N MET A 51 10.52 -13.67 -2.28
CA MET A 51 11.47 -14.68 -1.80
C MET A 51 11.07 -16.12 -2.15
N LYS A 52 9.80 -16.37 -2.47
CA LYS A 52 9.33 -17.67 -2.98
C LYS A 52 9.58 -17.85 -4.48
N CYS A 53 9.89 -16.78 -5.20
CA CYS A 53 10.22 -16.84 -6.62
C CYS A 53 11.68 -17.24 -6.85
N ASP A 54 11.99 -17.70 -8.07
CA ASP A 54 13.37 -17.97 -8.49
C ASP A 54 14.26 -16.72 -8.34
N ILE A 55 15.52 -16.90 -7.94
CA ILE A 55 16.47 -15.82 -7.70
C ILE A 55 16.66 -14.93 -8.93
N ASP A 56 16.60 -15.52 -10.13
CA ASP A 56 16.87 -14.82 -11.39
C ASP A 56 15.81 -13.77 -11.72
N ILE A 57 14.57 -13.95 -11.25
CA ILE A 57 13.47 -13.02 -11.52
C ILE A 57 13.22 -12.01 -10.41
N ARG A 58 13.81 -12.18 -9.22
CA ARG A 58 13.51 -11.31 -8.05
C ARG A 58 13.87 -9.85 -8.31
N LYS A 59 14.96 -9.62 -9.04
CA LYS A 59 15.40 -8.26 -9.40
C LYS A 59 14.31 -7.52 -10.17
N ASP A 60 13.67 -8.20 -11.12
CA ASP A 60 12.61 -7.61 -11.93
C ASP A 60 11.32 -7.41 -11.12
N LEU A 61 11.00 -8.33 -10.21
CA LEU A 61 9.85 -8.19 -9.31
C LEU A 61 10.01 -6.97 -8.37
N TYR A 62 11.20 -6.79 -7.79
CA TYR A 62 11.49 -5.62 -6.95
C TYR A 62 11.45 -4.29 -7.69
N ALA A 63 11.89 -4.29 -8.96
CA ALA A 63 11.88 -3.10 -9.81
C ALA A 63 10.48 -2.77 -10.37
N ASN A 64 9.50 -3.65 -10.22
CA ASN A 64 8.17 -3.53 -10.81
C ASN A 64 7.03 -3.91 -9.85
N THR A 65 7.12 -3.50 -8.59
CA THR A 65 6.03 -3.71 -7.63
C THR A 65 4.92 -2.69 -7.88
N VAL A 66 3.77 -3.14 -8.40
CA VAL A 66 2.64 -2.28 -8.78
C VAL A 66 1.52 -2.34 -7.73
N LEU A 67 1.07 -1.17 -7.27
CA LEU A 67 -0.08 -1.05 -6.37
C LEU A 67 -1.39 -0.97 -7.17
N SER A 68 -2.39 -1.76 -6.75
CA SER A 68 -3.72 -1.77 -7.35
C SER A 68 -4.81 -1.94 -6.30
N GLY A 69 -5.99 -1.36 -6.56
CA GLY A 69 -7.17 -1.47 -5.70
C GLY A 69 -7.35 -0.30 -4.74
N GLY A 70 -8.58 -0.14 -4.23
CA GLY A 70 -8.99 1.02 -3.43
C GLY A 70 -8.20 1.23 -2.14
N THR A 71 -7.85 0.16 -1.44
CA THR A 71 -7.05 0.23 -0.20
C THR A 71 -5.64 0.77 -0.43
N THR A 72 -5.12 0.70 -1.67
CA THR A 72 -3.81 1.29 -2.00
C THR A 72 -3.85 2.80 -2.26
N MET A 73 -5.01 3.45 -2.05
CA MET A 73 -5.19 4.88 -2.27
C MET A 73 -4.82 5.74 -1.06
N TYR A 74 -4.44 5.15 0.09
CA TYR A 74 -3.97 5.92 1.24
C TYR A 74 -2.77 6.81 0.86
N PRO A 75 -2.80 8.11 1.18
CA PRO A 75 -1.67 9.00 0.97
C PRO A 75 -0.41 8.47 1.68
N GLY A 76 0.73 8.48 0.99
CA GLY A 76 2.01 8.02 1.54
C GLY A 76 2.22 6.51 1.57
N ILE A 77 1.24 5.68 1.14
CA ILE A 77 1.41 4.22 1.15
C ILE A 77 2.53 3.75 0.22
N ALA A 78 2.72 4.40 -0.93
CA ALA A 78 3.79 4.07 -1.86
C ALA A 78 5.17 4.36 -1.24
N ASP A 79 5.35 5.51 -0.61
CA ASP A 79 6.58 5.90 0.08
C ASP A 79 6.87 4.99 1.28
N ARG A 80 5.83 4.62 2.03
CA ARG A 80 5.94 3.67 3.14
C ARG A 80 6.37 2.29 2.64
N MET A 81 5.69 1.74 1.62
CA MET A 81 6.08 0.47 1.01
C MET A 81 7.50 0.50 0.47
N GLN A 82 7.90 1.60 -0.18
CA GLN A 82 9.25 1.79 -0.70
C GLN A 82 10.28 1.71 0.43
N LYS A 83 10.03 2.39 1.55
CA LYS A 83 10.91 2.36 2.72
C LYS A 83 11.02 0.96 3.34
N GLU A 84 9.88 0.30 3.57
CA GLU A 84 9.84 -1.02 4.22
C GLU A 84 10.42 -2.14 3.35
N ILE A 85 10.18 -2.12 2.03
CA ILE A 85 10.79 -3.11 1.15
C ILE A 85 12.30 -2.89 1.01
N THR A 86 12.76 -1.63 0.95
CA THR A 86 14.19 -1.32 0.92
C THR A 86 14.91 -1.78 2.19
N SER A 87 14.28 -1.77 3.36
CA SER A 87 14.90 -2.27 4.60
C SER A 87 14.99 -3.80 4.66
N LEU A 88 14.04 -4.51 4.03
CA LEU A 88 14.00 -5.97 4.00
C LEU A 88 14.85 -6.58 2.88
N ALA A 89 14.91 -5.94 1.71
CA ALA A 89 15.59 -6.46 0.54
C ALA A 89 17.12 -6.28 0.62
N PRO A 90 17.91 -7.14 -0.05
CA PRO A 90 19.35 -6.93 -0.19
C PRO A 90 19.66 -5.56 -0.80
N SER A 91 20.70 -4.89 -0.31
CA SER A 91 21.09 -3.52 -0.74
C SER A 91 21.46 -3.40 -2.22
N THR A 92 21.72 -4.51 -2.90
CA THR A 92 21.97 -4.58 -4.36
C THR A 92 20.69 -4.51 -5.19
N MET A 93 19.51 -4.71 -4.59
CA MET A 93 18.24 -4.67 -5.29
C MET A 93 17.74 -3.24 -5.44
N LYS A 94 17.36 -2.88 -6.67
CA LYS A 94 16.67 -1.60 -6.93
C LYS A 94 15.18 -1.80 -6.67
N ILE A 95 14.69 -1.22 -5.60
CA ILE A 95 13.27 -1.27 -5.24
C ILE A 95 12.52 -0.13 -5.91
N LYS A 96 11.43 -0.41 -6.59
CA LYS A 96 10.55 0.61 -7.19
C LYS A 96 9.08 0.23 -6.98
N ILE A 97 8.39 1.08 -6.23
CA ILE A 97 6.94 0.99 -6.06
C ILE A 97 6.24 1.87 -7.09
N ILE A 98 5.34 1.28 -7.87
CA ILE A 98 4.57 1.93 -8.93
C ILE A 98 3.14 2.11 -8.44
N ALA A 99 2.69 3.35 -8.31
CA ALA A 99 1.35 3.68 -7.81
C ALA A 99 0.61 4.59 -8.81
N PRO A 100 -0.01 4.03 -9.87
CA PRO A 100 -0.75 4.82 -10.85
C PRO A 100 -1.87 5.66 -10.18
N PRO A 101 -2.17 6.88 -10.64
CA PRO A 101 -3.24 7.71 -10.07
C PRO A 101 -4.61 7.02 -10.08
N GLU A 102 -4.93 6.34 -11.18
CA GLU A 102 -6.18 5.60 -11.43
C GLU A 102 -6.17 4.16 -10.87
N ARG A 103 -5.19 3.81 -10.02
CA ARG A 103 -4.98 2.43 -9.55
C ARG A 103 -6.13 1.78 -8.81
N LYS A 104 -7.08 2.58 -8.33
CA LYS A 104 -8.35 2.09 -7.78
C LYS A 104 -9.09 1.17 -8.76
N TYR A 105 -8.97 1.44 -10.07
CA TYR A 105 -9.67 0.73 -11.13
C TYR A 105 -8.74 0.02 -12.12
N SER A 106 -7.44 -0.11 -11.83
CA SER A 106 -6.47 -0.73 -12.77
C SER A 106 -6.90 -2.12 -13.25
N VAL A 107 -7.48 -2.93 -12.38
CA VAL A 107 -7.98 -4.27 -12.76
C VAL A 107 -9.07 -4.17 -13.84
N TRP A 108 -10.03 -3.26 -13.65
CA TRP A 108 -11.11 -3.04 -14.60
C TRP A 108 -10.60 -2.44 -15.92
N ILE A 109 -9.70 -1.45 -15.84
CA ILE A 109 -9.06 -0.83 -17.01
C ILE A 109 -8.30 -1.88 -17.82
N GLY A 110 -7.52 -2.73 -17.16
CA GLY A 110 -6.79 -3.83 -17.81
C GLY A 110 -7.73 -4.81 -18.53
N GLY A 111 -8.85 -5.17 -17.91
CA GLY A 111 -9.89 -5.98 -18.54
C GLY A 111 -10.53 -5.31 -19.76
N SER A 112 -10.83 -4.02 -19.66
CA SER A 112 -11.37 -3.23 -20.78
C SER A 112 -10.41 -3.17 -21.97
N ILE A 113 -9.11 -3.01 -21.71
CA ILE A 113 -8.08 -3.00 -22.77
C ILE A 113 -7.99 -4.38 -23.41
N LEU A 114 -7.87 -5.45 -22.61
CA LEU A 114 -7.75 -6.82 -23.10
C LEU A 114 -8.94 -7.25 -23.97
N ALA A 115 -10.16 -6.88 -23.59
CA ALA A 115 -11.37 -7.18 -24.36
C ALA A 115 -11.50 -6.35 -25.67
N SER A 116 -10.66 -5.32 -25.83
CA SER A 116 -10.63 -4.46 -27.02
C SER A 116 -9.45 -4.76 -27.95
N LEU A 117 -8.66 -5.81 -27.68
CA LEU A 117 -7.54 -6.25 -28.52
C LEU A 117 -8.01 -7.06 -29.74
#